data_AF-K0T755-F1
#
_entry.id   AF-K0T755-F1
#
_cell.length_a   1.000
_cell.length_b   1.000
_cell.length_c   1.000
_cell.angle_alpha   90.00
_cell.angle_beta   90.00
_cell.angle_gamma   90.00
#
_symmetry.space_group_name_H-M   'P 1'
#
loop_
_entity.id
_entity.type
_entity.pdbx_description
1 polymer ?
#
loop_
_entity_poly.entity_id
_entity_poly.type
_entity_poly.pdbx_seq_one_letter_code
_entity_poly.pdbx_strand_id
1 'polypeptide(L)'
;MMMPWYSTAGQRHNHDAEGPLFSKFQTINESIQDLQREMKDLKAEVANMSKHTLDDPTNRVLKVHLWDDTDIPEHGFREKQIYSPEGFSTHHETTLVDSPYDADLVVWVTVRGNTEKEVPPRMEPNVVLLDYAEKRRGEEPDRIFQEGEVIYRFAYSGTKAMVNPYVNKDRDIVITNVLRTSYEHNTVRSKIVYWTASFVKDHGLENVSKIGTAGGGFSSSHFDPTYLEHLANSKIIVTCNPYRWEGDFRLWESLLSGAMVMVDRMAIPEFMPHPFIHKKHLVYYDPNNQTEFNELLDYYVKNEAEARKIGEAGYNFVLDHHMTSDR
;
A
#
# COMPACT_ATOMS: atom_id res chain seq x y z
N MET A 1 -65.84 4.98 90.73
CA MET A 1 -65.16 6.17 91.30
C MET A 1 -63.74 6.16 90.78
N MET A 2 -63.21 7.33 90.38
CA MET A 2 -61.92 7.61 89.71
C MET A 2 -61.91 7.56 88.17
N MET A 3 -61.90 8.78 87.60
CA MET A 3 -61.26 9.11 86.31
C MET A 3 -59.73 9.09 86.44
N PRO A 4 -59.00 8.95 85.32
CA PRO A 4 -58.27 10.10 84.74
C PRO A 4 -58.33 10.11 83.19
N TRP A 5 -58.64 11.20 82.47
CA TRP A 5 -57.77 12.32 82.04
C TRP A 5 -56.36 11.92 81.56
N TYR A 6 -56.12 11.84 80.23
CA TYR A 6 -55.32 12.80 79.44
C TYR A 6 -55.08 12.35 77.99
N SER A 7 -54.95 13.35 77.10
CA SER A 7 -54.32 13.35 75.77
C SER A 7 -55.17 12.97 74.55
N THR A 8 -55.84 13.98 73.99
CA THR A 8 -56.17 14.06 72.56
C THR A 8 -55.35 15.19 71.94
N ALA A 9 -54.12 14.87 71.54
CA ALA A 9 -53.36 15.68 70.60
C ALA A 9 -53.53 15.06 69.20
N GLY A 10 -54.29 15.75 68.35
CA GLY A 10 -54.51 15.34 66.97
C GLY A 10 -53.23 15.48 66.15
N GLN A 11 -52.57 14.36 65.86
CA GLN A 11 -51.70 14.24 64.70
C GLN A 11 -52.56 13.90 63.49
N ARG A 12 -52.95 14.91 62.71
CA ARG A 12 -53.26 14.74 61.30
C ARG A 12 -51.94 14.73 60.55
N HIS A 13 -51.34 13.56 60.36
CA HIS A 13 -50.29 13.40 59.36
C HIS A 13 -50.93 13.06 58.02
N ASN A 14 -50.65 13.93 57.05
CA ASN A 14 -50.92 13.83 55.63
C ASN A 14 -50.65 12.42 55.10
N HIS A 15 -51.66 11.77 54.53
CA HIS A 15 -51.51 10.48 53.85
C HIS A 15 -51.59 10.55 52.32
N ASP A 16 -51.74 11.73 51.71
CA ASP A 16 -52.13 11.83 50.29
C ASP A 16 -51.08 12.45 49.36
N ALA A 17 -49.82 12.58 49.77
CA ALA A 17 -48.77 13.23 48.95
C ALA A 17 -47.76 12.27 48.28
N GLU A 18 -47.81 10.96 48.50
CA GLU A 18 -46.78 10.03 47.97
C GLU A 18 -47.15 9.33 46.64
N GLY A 19 -48.40 9.43 46.18
CA GLY A 19 -48.89 8.70 45.00
C GLY A 19 -48.12 8.95 43.68
N PRO A 20 -47.79 10.21 43.30
CA PRO A 20 -47.16 10.47 42.00
C PRO A 20 -45.68 10.10 41.95
N LEU A 21 -44.97 10.22 43.08
CA LEU A 21 -43.54 9.92 43.17
C LEU A 21 -43.29 8.41 43.23
N PHE A 22 -44.12 7.67 43.98
CA PHE A 22 -44.03 6.22 44.07
C PHE A 22 -44.29 5.55 42.71
N SER A 23 -45.30 6.00 41.97
CA SER A 23 -45.60 5.50 40.63
C SER A 23 -44.44 5.74 39.65
N LYS A 24 -43.81 6.93 39.66
CA LYS A 24 -42.63 7.21 38.83
C LYS A 24 -41.44 6.32 39.20
N PHE A 25 -41.23 6.07 40.49
CA PHE A 25 -40.14 5.21 40.96
C PHE A 25 -40.33 3.76 40.51
N GLN A 26 -41.58 3.27 40.54
CA GLN A 26 -41.91 1.93 40.06
C GLN A 26 -41.66 1.78 38.55
N THR A 27 -42.08 2.75 37.73
CA THR A 27 -41.83 2.74 36.28
C THR A 27 -40.33 2.76 35.94
N ILE A 28 -39.53 3.53 36.68
CA ILE A 28 -38.07 3.56 36.49
C ILE A 28 -37.46 2.20 36.83
N ASN A 29 -37.89 1.57 37.91
CA ASN A 29 -37.36 0.29 38.34
C ASN A 29 -37.70 -0.84 37.34
N GLU A 30 -38.92 -0.84 36.78
CA GLU A 30 -39.33 -1.77 35.72
C GLU A 30 -38.46 -1.58 34.46
N SER A 31 -38.23 -0.32 34.05
CA SER A 31 -37.36 -0.01 32.90
C SER A 31 -35.91 -0.47 33.10
N ILE A 32 -35.38 -0.35 34.33
CA ILE A 32 -34.03 -0.85 34.66
C ILE A 32 -33.98 -2.39 34.55
N GLN A 33 -35.00 -3.09 35.02
CA GLN A 33 -35.04 -4.55 34.93
C GLN A 33 -35.14 -5.05 33.49
N ASP A 34 -35.89 -4.35 32.64
CA ASP A 34 -35.98 -4.70 31.22
C ASP A 34 -34.65 -4.48 30.50
N LEU A 35 -33.97 -3.35 30.75
CA LEU A 35 -32.62 -3.11 30.22
C LEU A 35 -31.59 -4.15 30.70
N GLN A 36 -31.68 -4.57 31.96
CA GLN A 36 -30.81 -5.62 32.49
C GLN A 36 -31.06 -6.97 31.81
N ARG A 37 -32.31 -7.27 31.43
CA ARG A 37 -32.67 -8.48 30.68
C ARG A 37 -32.13 -8.43 29.26
N GLU A 38 -32.35 -7.31 28.56
CA GLU A 38 -31.85 -7.09 27.20
C GLU A 38 -30.31 -7.17 27.14
N MET A 39 -29.60 -6.56 28.09
CA MET A 39 -28.14 -6.68 28.19
C MET A 39 -27.68 -8.12 28.43
N LYS A 40 -28.44 -8.91 29.19
CA LYS A 40 -28.11 -10.32 29.45
C LYS A 40 -28.29 -11.16 28.19
N ASP A 41 -29.35 -10.92 27.45
CA ASP A 41 -29.65 -11.62 26.19
C ASP A 41 -28.61 -11.27 25.12
N LEU A 42 -28.24 -10.00 24.97
CA LEU A 42 -27.15 -9.55 24.09
C LEU A 42 -25.81 -10.20 24.44
N LYS A 43 -25.47 -10.30 25.73
CA LYS A 43 -24.25 -10.99 26.16
C LYS A 43 -24.26 -12.48 25.81
N ALA A 44 -25.41 -13.13 25.91
CA ALA A 44 -25.56 -14.53 25.52
C ALA A 44 -25.45 -14.70 24.00
N GLU A 45 -25.99 -13.77 23.22
CA GLU A 45 -25.87 -13.75 21.76
C GLU A 45 -24.43 -13.54 21.31
N VAL A 46 -23.72 -12.56 21.88
CA VAL A 46 -22.28 -12.34 21.63
C VAL A 46 -21.44 -13.57 22.00
N ALA A 47 -21.75 -14.23 23.12
CA ALA A 47 -21.06 -15.45 23.52
C ALA A 47 -21.33 -16.63 22.57
N ASN A 48 -22.54 -16.73 22.00
CA ASN A 48 -22.87 -17.73 21.00
C ASN A 48 -22.26 -17.41 19.62
N MET A 49 -22.23 -16.14 19.21
CA MET A 49 -21.53 -15.70 18.01
C MET A 49 -20.03 -16.00 18.09
N SER A 50 -19.42 -15.81 19.27
CA SER A 50 -18.02 -16.12 19.53
C SER A 50 -17.72 -17.63 19.53
N LYS A 51 -18.73 -18.48 19.75
CA LYS A 51 -18.58 -19.95 19.63
C LYS A 51 -18.72 -20.43 18.19
N HIS A 52 -19.53 -19.77 17.36
CA HIS A 52 -19.69 -20.15 15.96
C HIS A 52 -18.58 -19.60 15.04
N THR A 53 -17.81 -18.60 15.47
CA THR A 53 -16.70 -18.03 14.70
C THR A 53 -15.40 -18.82 14.76
N LEU A 54 -15.27 -19.83 15.63
CA LEU A 54 -14.06 -20.66 15.74
C LEU A 54 -14.05 -21.87 14.79
N ASP A 55 -15.22 -22.27 14.27
CA ASP A 55 -15.36 -23.37 13.31
C ASP A 55 -15.74 -22.88 11.90
N ASP A 56 -15.81 -21.56 11.69
CA ASP A 56 -15.95 -21.00 10.34
C ASP A 56 -14.58 -21.03 9.64
N PRO A 57 -14.38 -21.87 8.60
CA PRO A 57 -13.12 -21.92 7.87
C PRO A 57 -12.71 -20.57 7.26
N THR A 58 -13.63 -19.60 7.16
CA THR A 58 -13.32 -18.25 6.67
C THR A 58 -12.74 -17.32 7.72
N ASN A 59 -12.71 -17.71 9.01
CA ASN A 59 -12.26 -16.85 10.10
C ASN A 59 -10.95 -17.34 10.75
N ARG A 60 -10.26 -18.31 10.11
CA ARG A 60 -8.96 -18.78 10.58
C ARG A 60 -7.86 -17.83 10.13
N VAL A 61 -6.94 -17.50 11.03
CA VAL A 61 -5.69 -16.81 10.67
C VAL A 61 -4.81 -17.79 9.90
N LEU A 62 -4.54 -17.49 8.63
CA LEU A 62 -3.71 -18.32 7.76
C LEU A 62 -2.24 -18.22 8.16
N LYS A 63 -1.59 -19.37 8.37
CA LYS A 63 -0.15 -19.45 8.55
C LYS A 63 0.54 -19.39 7.19
N VAL A 64 1.33 -18.37 6.96
CA VAL A 64 2.02 -18.13 5.68
C VAL A 64 3.51 -18.37 5.86
N HIS A 65 4.08 -19.22 5.01
CA HIS A 65 5.53 -19.34 4.88
C HIS A 65 6.00 -18.67 3.60
N LEU A 66 6.97 -17.76 3.72
CA LEU A 66 7.64 -17.16 2.57
C LEU A 66 8.79 -18.08 2.14
N TRP A 67 8.57 -18.82 1.04
CA TRP A 67 9.58 -19.70 0.47
C TRP A 67 10.73 -18.87 -0.09
N ASP A 68 11.93 -19.17 0.42
CA ASP A 68 13.17 -18.51 0.08
C ASP A 68 14.16 -19.60 -0.32
N ASP A 69 14.34 -19.76 -1.62
CA ASP A 69 15.26 -20.74 -2.22
C ASP A 69 16.66 -20.17 -2.44
N THR A 70 16.95 -18.99 -1.89
CA THR A 70 18.26 -18.36 -2.02
C THR A 70 19.25 -18.92 -1.01
N ASP A 71 20.42 -19.34 -1.47
CA ASP A 71 21.53 -19.80 -0.62
C ASP A 71 22.33 -18.62 0.00
N ILE A 72 21.82 -17.38 -0.04
CA ILE A 72 22.56 -16.17 0.33
C ILE A 72 22.34 -15.85 1.82
N PRO A 73 23.25 -16.21 2.74
CA PRO A 73 22.95 -16.24 4.18
C PRO A 73 22.88 -14.86 4.84
N GLU A 74 23.37 -13.81 4.17
CA GLU A 74 23.57 -12.47 4.74
C GLU A 74 22.76 -11.35 4.04
N HIS A 75 22.10 -11.67 2.92
CA HIS A 75 21.34 -10.71 2.13
C HIS A 75 19.96 -11.25 1.80
N GLY A 76 19.22 -11.59 2.86
CA GLY A 76 17.83 -12.04 2.76
C GLY A 76 17.07 -11.20 1.74
N PHE A 77 16.35 -11.91 0.88
CA PHE A 77 15.60 -11.40 -0.26
C PHE A 77 14.87 -10.08 0.07
N ARG A 78 15.04 -9.03 -0.77
CA ARG A 78 14.45 -7.69 -0.53
C ARG A 78 12.95 -7.79 -0.32
N GLU A 79 12.30 -8.68 -1.05
CA GLU A 79 10.87 -8.89 -1.03
C GLU A 79 10.42 -9.65 0.22
N LYS A 80 11.26 -10.49 0.84
CA LYS A 80 10.97 -11.04 2.18
C LYS A 80 10.87 -9.92 3.21
N GLN A 81 11.60 -8.82 3.02
CA GLN A 81 11.53 -7.63 3.88
C GLN A 81 10.43 -6.64 3.48
N ILE A 82 9.85 -6.76 2.29
CA ILE A 82 8.67 -5.98 1.90
C ILE A 82 7.41 -6.75 2.34
N TYR A 83 7.29 -8.02 1.97
CA TYR A 83 6.13 -8.85 2.24
C TYR A 83 6.03 -9.34 3.68
N SER A 84 7.14 -9.52 4.40
CA SER A 84 7.02 -9.90 5.82
C SER A 84 6.48 -8.76 6.66
N PRO A 85 7.05 -7.54 6.72
CA PRO A 85 6.67 -6.52 7.69
C PRO A 85 5.51 -5.64 7.22
N GLU A 86 5.27 -5.52 5.91
CA GLU A 86 4.21 -4.64 5.37
C GLU A 86 3.04 -5.40 4.76
N GLY A 87 3.18 -6.71 4.50
CA GLY A 87 2.14 -7.58 3.95
C GLY A 87 1.57 -8.58 4.96
N PHE A 88 2.12 -9.79 5.00
CA PHE A 88 1.53 -10.92 5.72
C PHE A 88 1.63 -10.84 7.25
N SER A 89 2.57 -10.08 7.82
CA SER A 89 2.60 -9.90 9.29
C SER A 89 1.67 -8.80 9.80
N THR A 90 1.23 -7.89 8.93
CA THR A 90 0.36 -6.76 9.28
C THR A 90 -1.10 -7.02 8.95
N HIS A 91 -1.39 -7.98 8.08
CA HIS A 91 -2.75 -8.37 7.76
C HIS A 91 -3.35 -9.25 8.87
N HIS A 92 -4.51 -8.85 9.40
CA HIS A 92 -5.16 -9.51 10.55
C HIS A 92 -5.58 -10.96 10.31
N GLU A 93 -5.72 -11.38 9.06
CA GLU A 93 -6.07 -12.75 8.67
C GLU A 93 -4.85 -13.65 8.42
N THR A 94 -3.62 -13.16 8.60
CA THR A 94 -2.41 -13.93 8.33
C THR A 94 -1.38 -13.83 9.46
N THR A 95 -0.55 -14.86 9.58
CA THR A 95 0.64 -14.87 10.44
C THR A 95 1.78 -15.55 9.72
N LEU A 96 3.01 -15.10 9.94
CA LEU A 96 4.18 -15.74 9.35
C LEU A 96 4.64 -16.94 10.18
N VAL A 97 5.14 -17.97 9.50
CA VAL A 97 5.79 -19.14 10.11
C VAL A 97 7.14 -19.44 9.45
N ASP A 98 8.09 -19.89 10.25
CA ASP A 98 9.48 -20.13 9.81
C ASP A 98 9.63 -21.38 8.95
N SER A 99 8.68 -22.31 9.04
CA SER A 99 8.73 -23.62 8.39
C SER A 99 7.57 -23.77 7.40
N PRO A 100 7.81 -24.27 6.18
CA PRO A 100 6.74 -24.58 5.24
C PRO A 100 5.80 -25.68 5.76
N TYR A 101 6.29 -26.54 6.68
CA TYR A 101 5.48 -27.61 7.28
C TYR A 101 4.45 -27.09 8.29
N ASP A 102 4.64 -25.89 8.80
CA ASP A 102 3.70 -25.22 9.71
C ASP A 102 2.72 -24.31 8.96
N ALA A 103 2.86 -24.19 7.64
CA ALA A 103 2.13 -23.24 6.82
C ALA A 103 0.81 -23.83 6.30
N ASP A 104 -0.22 -22.98 6.28
CA ASP A 104 -1.45 -23.19 5.51
C ASP A 104 -1.27 -22.80 4.04
N LEU A 105 -0.38 -21.84 3.78
CA LEU A 105 -0.06 -21.25 2.49
C LEU A 105 1.45 -21.08 2.36
N VAL A 106 2.03 -21.60 1.28
CA VAL A 106 3.44 -21.33 0.93
C VAL A 106 3.46 -20.29 -0.18
N VAL A 107 4.09 -19.15 0.06
CA VAL A 107 4.23 -18.08 -0.92
C VAL A 107 5.65 -18.12 -1.46
N TRP A 108 5.80 -18.47 -2.73
CA TRP A 108 7.08 -18.49 -3.42
C TRP A 108 7.21 -17.24 -4.27
N VAL A 109 8.17 -16.38 -3.95
CA VAL A 109 8.37 -15.10 -4.63
C VAL A 109 9.57 -15.23 -5.55
N THR A 110 9.35 -15.22 -6.87
CA THR A 110 10.43 -15.27 -7.86
C THR A 110 10.63 -13.87 -8.45
N VAL A 111 11.84 -13.33 -8.35
CA VAL A 111 12.18 -12.00 -8.94
C VAL A 111 13.29 -12.08 -9.98
N ARG A 112 13.95 -13.24 -10.10
CA ARG A 112 15.22 -13.36 -10.83
C ARG A 112 15.40 -14.71 -11.53
N GLY A 113 14.31 -15.36 -11.96
CA GLY A 113 14.38 -16.65 -12.64
C GLY A 113 15.24 -16.69 -13.92
N ASN A 114 15.64 -15.53 -14.45
CA ASN A 114 16.57 -15.41 -15.57
C ASN A 114 18.05 -15.23 -15.18
N THR A 115 18.36 -14.91 -13.93
CA THR A 115 19.72 -14.71 -13.42
C THR A 115 20.13 -15.72 -12.36
N GLU A 116 19.17 -16.30 -11.65
CA GLU A 116 19.39 -17.22 -10.53
C GLU A 116 18.55 -18.49 -10.73
N LYS A 117 19.06 -19.63 -10.26
CA LYS A 117 18.36 -20.90 -10.40
C LYS A 117 17.31 -21.00 -9.30
N GLU A 118 16.06 -20.79 -9.67
CA GLU A 118 14.91 -20.89 -8.77
C GLU A 118 14.57 -22.39 -8.53
N VAL A 119 14.38 -22.78 -7.27
CA VAL A 119 14.03 -24.13 -6.82
C VAL A 119 12.61 -24.11 -6.22
N PRO A 120 11.59 -24.60 -6.97
CA PRO A 120 10.21 -24.59 -6.49
C PRO A 120 10.04 -25.43 -5.22
N PRO A 121 9.10 -25.04 -4.32
CA PRO A 121 8.53 -25.97 -3.35
C PRO A 121 7.80 -27.09 -4.11
N ARG A 122 8.33 -28.32 -4.06
CA ARG A 122 7.83 -29.46 -4.85
C ARG A 122 6.87 -30.38 -4.10
N MET A 123 6.84 -30.29 -2.77
CA MET A 123 6.13 -31.23 -1.89
C MET A 123 5.10 -30.53 -1.00
N GLU A 124 5.01 -29.21 -1.10
CA GLU A 124 4.19 -28.35 -0.27
C GLU A 124 2.79 -28.22 -0.89
N PRO A 125 1.72 -28.50 -0.14
CA PRO A 125 0.37 -28.18 -0.59
C PRO A 125 0.16 -26.66 -0.57
N ASN A 126 -0.73 -26.15 -1.43
CA ASN A 126 -1.14 -24.74 -1.47
C ASN A 126 0.01 -23.74 -1.68
N VAL A 127 0.75 -23.91 -2.77
CA VAL A 127 1.78 -22.95 -3.18
C VAL A 127 1.13 -21.83 -3.99
N VAL A 128 1.36 -20.58 -3.59
CA VAL A 128 1.11 -19.39 -4.39
C VAL A 128 2.44 -18.89 -4.92
N LEU A 129 2.57 -18.88 -6.23
CA LEU A 129 3.73 -18.28 -6.92
C LEU A 129 3.44 -16.80 -7.16
N LEU A 130 4.25 -15.94 -6.55
CA LEU A 130 4.33 -14.51 -6.87
C LEU A 130 5.52 -14.31 -7.82
N ASP A 131 5.26 -14.47 -9.11
CA ASP A 131 6.28 -14.31 -10.14
C ASP A 131 6.34 -12.87 -10.65
N TYR A 132 7.42 -12.18 -10.33
CA TYR A 132 7.75 -10.84 -10.83
C TYR A 132 8.60 -10.89 -12.10
N ALA A 133 8.98 -12.07 -12.59
CA ALA A 133 9.66 -12.23 -13.86
C ALA A 133 8.64 -12.14 -15.01
N GLU A 134 8.35 -10.92 -15.48
CA GLU A 134 7.52 -10.78 -16.67
C GLU A 134 8.19 -11.39 -17.91
N LYS A 135 7.35 -12.06 -18.72
CA LYS A 135 7.71 -12.67 -20.00
C LYS A 135 8.49 -11.67 -20.87
N ARG A 136 9.53 -12.16 -21.53
CA ARG A 136 10.11 -11.43 -22.66
C ARG A 136 9.04 -11.31 -23.76
N ARG A 137 8.85 -10.09 -24.27
CA ARG A 137 7.97 -9.81 -25.40
C ARG A 137 8.33 -10.73 -26.58
N GLY A 138 7.45 -11.68 -26.91
CA GLY A 138 7.59 -12.59 -28.06
C GLY A 138 8.04 -14.03 -27.78
N GLU A 139 8.26 -14.43 -26.52
CA GLU A 139 8.49 -15.84 -26.17
C GLU A 139 7.15 -16.53 -25.85
N GLU A 140 6.85 -17.64 -26.53
CA GLU A 140 5.76 -18.54 -26.11
C GLU A 140 6.07 -19.06 -24.70
N PRO A 141 5.06 -19.28 -23.84
CA PRO A 141 5.32 -19.80 -22.50
C PRO A 141 6.00 -21.16 -22.62
N ASP A 142 7.28 -21.23 -22.25
CA ASP A 142 8.05 -22.50 -22.17
C ASP A 142 7.40 -23.50 -21.19
N ARG A 143 6.46 -23.04 -20.36
CA ARG A 143 5.58 -23.87 -19.56
C ARG A 143 4.14 -23.82 -20.09
N ILE A 144 3.67 -24.97 -20.56
CA ILE A 144 2.25 -25.29 -20.60
C ILE A 144 1.78 -25.28 -19.14
N PHE A 145 1.01 -24.26 -18.75
CA PHE A 145 0.34 -24.23 -17.45
C PHE A 145 -0.54 -25.48 -17.32
N GLN A 146 -0.50 -26.11 -16.15
CA GLN A 146 -1.30 -27.30 -15.90
C GLN A 146 -2.78 -26.93 -15.80
N GLU A 147 -3.65 -27.87 -16.18
CA GLU A 147 -5.09 -27.70 -16.06
C GLU A 147 -5.46 -27.45 -14.59
N GLY A 148 -6.06 -26.29 -14.30
CA GLY A 148 -6.44 -25.86 -12.95
C GLY A 148 -5.58 -24.72 -12.36
N GLU A 149 -4.50 -24.29 -13.01
CA GLU A 149 -3.71 -23.13 -12.56
C GLU A 149 -4.46 -21.81 -12.80
N VAL A 150 -4.63 -21.00 -11.74
CA VAL A 150 -5.21 -19.66 -11.82
C VAL A 150 -4.08 -18.64 -11.78
N ILE A 151 -3.89 -17.90 -12.87
CA ILE A 151 -2.86 -16.86 -12.96
C ILE A 151 -3.47 -15.51 -12.60
N TYR A 152 -3.01 -14.93 -11.50
CA TYR A 152 -3.29 -13.56 -11.14
C TYR A 152 -2.14 -12.67 -11.64
N ARG A 153 -2.47 -11.69 -12.49
CA ARG A 153 -1.48 -10.71 -12.96
C ARG A 153 -1.43 -9.57 -11.95
N PHE A 154 -0.29 -9.42 -11.28
CA PHE A 154 -0.06 -8.32 -10.36
C PHE A 154 0.94 -7.34 -10.96
N ALA A 155 0.56 -6.08 -11.06
CA ALA A 155 1.53 -5.01 -11.22
C ALA A 155 2.18 -4.73 -9.86
N TYR A 156 3.41 -4.19 -9.86
CA TYR A 156 4.01 -3.62 -8.65
C TYR A 156 3.04 -2.63 -7.97
N SER A 157 3.23 -2.41 -6.67
CA SER A 157 2.41 -1.53 -5.86
C SER A 157 3.29 -0.62 -5.00
N GLY A 158 2.71 0.49 -4.55
CA GLY A 158 3.32 1.34 -3.55
C GLY A 158 3.32 0.68 -2.17
N THR A 159 4.33 0.99 -1.34
CA THR A 159 4.40 0.50 0.04
C THR A 159 4.47 1.65 1.04
N LYS A 160 4.09 1.41 2.30
CA LYS A 160 4.04 2.48 3.33
C LYS A 160 5.41 3.11 3.57
N ALA A 161 6.49 2.34 3.52
CA ALA A 161 7.85 2.84 3.61
C ALA A 161 8.23 3.89 2.55
N MET A 162 7.52 3.93 1.41
CA MET A 162 7.79 4.89 0.31
C MET A 162 6.97 6.18 0.42
N VAL A 163 5.96 6.22 1.29
CA VAL A 163 5.00 7.33 1.38
C VAL A 163 5.70 8.58 1.91
N ASN A 164 5.70 9.66 1.15
CA ASN A 164 6.15 10.96 1.63
C ASN A 164 5.07 11.62 2.52
N PRO A 165 5.25 11.73 3.85
CA PRO A 165 4.24 12.30 4.73
C PRO A 165 4.08 13.82 4.56
N TYR A 166 4.97 14.48 3.81
CA TYR A 166 5.01 15.92 3.61
C TYR A 166 4.74 16.31 2.16
N VAL A 167 3.71 15.74 1.52
CA VAL A 167 3.43 15.97 0.09
C VAL A 167 3.24 17.45 -0.29
N ASN A 168 2.68 18.24 0.63
CA ASN A 168 2.36 19.67 0.44
C ASN A 168 3.52 20.63 0.75
N LYS A 169 4.71 20.13 1.08
CA LYS A 169 5.87 20.98 1.36
C LYS A 169 6.36 21.69 0.10
N ASP A 170 7.03 22.82 0.28
CA ASP A 170 7.82 23.40 -0.79
C ASP A 170 9.03 22.52 -1.13
N ARG A 171 9.36 22.48 -2.42
CA ARG A 171 10.30 21.53 -3.00
C ARG A 171 11.41 22.29 -3.70
N ASP A 172 12.66 21.95 -3.40
CA ASP A 172 13.82 22.72 -3.87
C ASP A 172 14.41 22.18 -5.18
N ILE A 173 14.07 20.94 -5.58
CA ILE A 173 14.59 20.32 -6.79
C ILE A 173 13.55 20.43 -7.90
N VAL A 174 13.90 21.14 -8.98
CA VAL A 174 13.00 21.41 -10.11
C VAL A 174 12.76 20.13 -10.91
N ILE A 175 13.84 19.48 -11.38
CA ILE A 175 13.76 18.22 -12.13
C ILE A 175 14.69 17.19 -11.50
N THR A 176 14.19 15.98 -11.34
CA THR A 176 14.97 14.79 -10.99
C THR A 176 14.84 13.72 -12.05
N ASN A 177 15.96 13.14 -12.47
CA ASN A 177 16.01 11.93 -13.28
C ASN A 177 17.15 11.04 -12.80
N VAL A 178 16.79 10.05 -11.98
CA VAL A 178 17.73 9.20 -11.23
C VAL A 178 17.84 7.78 -11.80
N LEU A 179 17.59 7.65 -13.09
CA LEU A 179 17.73 6.40 -13.81
C LEU A 179 19.21 5.98 -13.89
N ARG A 180 19.45 4.68 -13.69
CA ARG A 180 20.78 4.07 -13.86
C ARG A 180 21.05 3.81 -15.34
N THR A 181 22.19 4.29 -15.84
CA THR A 181 22.59 4.18 -17.26
C THR A 181 23.69 3.15 -17.51
N SER A 182 24.26 2.55 -16.47
CA SER A 182 25.44 1.67 -16.54
C SER A 182 25.18 0.26 -17.11
N TYR A 183 23.94 -0.06 -17.50
CA TYR A 183 23.61 -1.37 -18.06
C TYR A 183 23.51 -1.29 -19.58
N GLU A 184 24.31 -2.10 -20.28
CA GLU A 184 24.43 -2.08 -21.75
C GLU A 184 23.08 -2.22 -22.48
N HIS A 185 22.09 -2.87 -21.87
CA HIS A 185 20.78 -3.11 -22.47
C HIS A 185 19.73 -2.02 -22.22
N ASN A 186 20.02 -1.01 -21.37
CA ASN A 186 19.07 0.03 -21.00
C ASN A 186 19.19 1.29 -21.89
N THR A 187 19.17 1.10 -23.21
CA THR A 187 19.34 2.19 -24.20
C THR A 187 18.30 3.30 -24.05
N VAL A 188 17.05 2.96 -23.69
CA VAL A 188 15.98 3.94 -23.44
C VAL A 188 16.31 4.79 -22.21
N ARG A 189 16.77 4.20 -21.09
CA ARG A 189 17.16 4.96 -19.89
C ARG A 189 18.27 5.94 -20.19
N SER A 190 19.34 5.48 -20.84
CA SER A 190 20.47 6.34 -21.22
C SER A 190 20.03 7.49 -22.12
N LYS A 191 19.13 7.23 -23.08
CA LYS A 191 18.54 8.25 -23.95
C LYS A 191 17.74 9.28 -23.16
N ILE A 192 16.83 8.87 -22.27
CA ILE A 192 15.98 9.78 -21.50
C ILE A 192 16.81 10.60 -20.48
N VAL A 193 17.80 9.99 -19.84
CA VAL A 193 18.76 10.71 -18.98
C VAL A 193 19.50 11.76 -19.79
N TYR A 194 19.99 11.42 -20.99
CA TYR A 194 20.65 12.37 -21.87
C TYR A 194 19.72 13.53 -22.29
N TRP A 195 18.49 13.25 -22.72
CA TRP A 195 17.51 14.28 -23.07
C TRP A 195 17.23 15.23 -21.90
N THR A 196 17.04 14.67 -20.70
CA THR A 196 16.79 15.48 -19.50
C THR A 196 18.02 16.33 -19.15
N ALA A 197 19.23 15.77 -19.24
CA ALA A 197 20.47 16.51 -18.98
C ALA A 197 20.67 17.67 -19.96
N SER A 198 20.42 17.44 -21.26
CA SER A 198 20.46 18.47 -22.29
C SER A 198 19.45 19.58 -22.00
N PHE A 199 18.19 19.20 -21.69
CA PHE A 199 17.14 20.16 -21.35
C PHE A 199 17.55 21.05 -20.16
N VAL A 200 18.01 20.42 -19.06
CA VAL A 200 18.44 21.12 -17.84
C VAL A 200 19.57 22.12 -18.14
N LYS A 201 20.55 21.71 -18.95
CA LYS A 201 21.66 22.58 -19.37
C LYS A 201 21.20 23.75 -20.24
N ASP A 202 20.37 23.48 -21.23
CA ASP A 202 19.91 24.49 -22.20
C ASP A 202 19.02 25.57 -21.53
N HIS A 203 18.44 25.26 -20.36
CA HIS A 203 17.59 26.16 -19.57
C HIS A 203 18.28 26.73 -18.32
N GLY A 204 19.57 26.44 -18.09
CA GLY A 204 20.31 26.96 -16.93
C GLY A 204 19.81 26.43 -15.57
N LEU A 205 19.30 25.19 -15.54
CA LEU A 205 18.68 24.57 -14.37
C LEU A 205 19.62 23.62 -13.60
N GLU A 206 20.91 23.59 -13.93
CA GLU A 206 21.88 22.60 -13.41
C GLU A 206 22.02 22.67 -11.88
N ASN A 207 21.89 23.86 -11.31
CA ASN A 207 22.06 24.08 -9.86
C ASN A 207 20.83 23.70 -9.03
N VAL A 208 19.68 23.49 -9.69
CA VAL A 208 18.38 23.20 -9.06
C VAL A 208 17.78 21.90 -9.56
N SER A 209 18.53 21.10 -10.32
CA SER A 209 18.09 19.81 -10.87
C SER A 209 19.10 18.71 -10.57
N LYS A 210 18.64 17.46 -10.61
CA LYS A 210 19.45 16.28 -10.23
C LYS A 210 19.29 15.19 -11.27
N ILE A 211 20.33 14.99 -12.08
CA ILE A 211 20.32 14.07 -13.22
C ILE A 211 21.42 13.01 -13.06
N GLY A 212 21.09 11.75 -13.32
CA GLY A 212 21.97 10.60 -13.13
C GLY A 212 21.78 9.92 -11.77
N THR A 213 22.68 9.03 -11.40
CA THR A 213 22.51 8.21 -10.18
C THR A 213 22.44 9.05 -8.91
N ALA A 214 21.35 8.94 -8.15
CA ALA A 214 21.28 9.39 -6.76
C ALA A 214 21.60 8.23 -5.82
N GLY A 215 22.54 8.45 -4.90
CA GLY A 215 22.98 7.46 -3.92
C GLY A 215 24.06 6.50 -4.43
N GLY A 216 24.73 5.82 -3.50
CA GLY A 216 25.75 4.81 -3.80
C GLY A 216 25.15 3.43 -4.16
N GLY A 217 23.83 3.28 -4.01
CA GLY A 217 23.21 1.97 -3.87
C GLY A 217 23.55 1.39 -2.50
N PHE A 218 22.53 1.09 -1.69
CA PHE A 218 22.78 0.35 -0.46
C PHE A 218 23.09 -1.12 -0.78
N SER A 219 24.12 -1.66 -0.13
CA SER A 219 24.41 -3.09 -0.11
C SER A 219 23.44 -3.87 0.78
N SER A 220 22.71 -3.17 1.66
CA SER A 220 21.61 -3.72 2.43
C SER A 220 20.27 -3.42 1.75
N SER A 221 19.33 -4.32 1.90
CA SER A 221 17.91 -4.30 1.48
C SER A 221 17.05 -3.09 1.90
N HIS A 222 17.62 -2.02 2.46
CA HIS A 222 16.92 -0.79 2.84
C HIS A 222 16.86 0.21 1.68
N PHE A 223 15.79 1.01 1.65
CA PHE A 223 15.74 2.17 0.76
C PHE A 223 16.84 3.17 1.12
N ASP A 224 17.58 3.67 0.12
CA ASP A 224 18.59 4.70 0.34
C ASP A 224 17.90 6.00 0.83
N PRO A 225 18.14 6.47 2.06
CA PRO A 225 17.47 7.66 2.58
C PRO A 225 17.76 8.90 1.72
N THR A 226 18.95 8.98 1.13
CA THR A 226 19.36 10.08 0.23
C THR A 226 18.54 10.08 -1.05
N TYR A 227 18.22 8.88 -1.55
CA TYR A 227 17.36 8.70 -2.72
C TYR A 227 15.93 9.12 -2.41
N LEU A 228 15.35 8.65 -1.31
CA LEU A 228 13.99 9.02 -0.90
C LEU A 228 13.87 10.52 -0.62
N GLU A 229 14.87 11.11 0.04
CA GLU A 229 14.93 12.56 0.25
C GLU A 229 14.97 13.34 -1.06
N HIS A 230 15.72 12.85 -2.06
CA HIS A 230 15.73 13.43 -3.40
C HIS A 230 14.32 13.42 -4.02
N LEU A 231 13.65 12.26 -4.03
CA LEU A 231 12.31 12.15 -4.59
C LEU A 231 11.33 13.09 -3.86
N ALA A 232 11.36 13.10 -2.53
CA ALA A 232 10.48 13.93 -1.71
C ALA A 232 10.69 15.43 -1.91
N ASN A 233 11.87 15.87 -2.35
CA ASN A 233 12.20 17.27 -2.64
C ASN A 233 12.07 17.63 -4.14
N SER A 234 11.63 16.71 -4.99
CA SER A 234 11.48 16.92 -6.44
C SER A 234 10.12 17.46 -6.82
N LYS A 235 10.07 18.50 -7.67
CA LYS A 235 8.82 19.02 -8.27
C LYS A 235 8.38 18.13 -9.44
N ILE A 236 9.31 17.80 -10.32
CA ILE A 236 9.11 16.93 -11.47
C ILE A 236 10.10 15.77 -11.41
N ILE A 237 9.62 14.54 -11.52
CA ILE A 237 10.45 13.35 -11.66
C ILE A 237 10.26 12.77 -13.06
N VAL A 238 11.35 12.65 -13.81
CA VAL A 238 11.39 11.96 -15.08
C VAL A 238 11.91 10.54 -14.85
N THR A 239 11.14 9.56 -15.27
CA THR A 239 11.50 8.13 -15.22
C THR A 239 11.12 7.46 -16.54
N CYS A 240 11.52 6.21 -16.73
CA CYS A 240 11.06 5.40 -17.85
C CYS A 240 11.02 3.91 -17.50
N ASN A 241 10.18 3.20 -18.24
CA ASN A 241 10.07 1.75 -18.19
C ASN A 241 11.44 1.11 -18.51
N PRO A 242 11.92 0.18 -17.67
CA PRO A 242 13.11 -0.60 -17.99
C PRO A 242 12.92 -1.45 -19.26
N TYR A 243 14.02 -1.88 -19.90
CA TYR A 243 13.93 -2.62 -21.16
C TYR A 243 13.16 -3.94 -21.04
N ARG A 244 11.93 -4.03 -21.58
CA ARG A 244 11.00 -5.19 -21.48
C ARG A 244 10.23 -5.30 -20.16
N TRP A 245 10.26 -4.29 -19.31
CA TRP A 245 9.53 -4.28 -18.04
C TRP A 245 8.77 -2.97 -17.90
N GLU A 246 7.58 -3.01 -17.30
CA GLU A 246 6.77 -1.83 -17.07
C GLU A 246 6.43 -1.68 -15.59
N GLY A 247 6.13 -0.45 -15.18
CA GLY A 247 5.67 -0.17 -13.81
C GLY A 247 6.65 -0.61 -12.72
N ASP A 248 7.96 -0.45 -12.95
CA ASP A 248 8.98 -0.83 -11.97
C ASP A 248 8.88 -0.03 -10.66
N PHE A 249 9.61 -0.46 -9.62
CA PHE A 249 9.62 0.20 -8.32
C PHE A 249 9.86 1.73 -8.41
N ARG A 250 10.63 2.21 -9.39
CA ARG A 250 10.89 3.65 -9.54
C ARG A 250 9.63 4.43 -9.87
N LEU A 251 8.69 3.86 -10.64
CA LEU A 251 7.43 4.54 -10.92
C LEU A 251 6.66 4.77 -9.61
N TRP A 252 6.52 3.73 -8.79
CA TRP A 252 5.78 3.79 -7.53
C TRP A 252 6.45 4.68 -6.49
N GLU A 253 7.76 4.55 -6.32
CA GLU A 253 8.58 5.44 -5.48
C GLU A 253 8.42 6.91 -5.90
N SER A 254 8.38 7.17 -7.22
CA SER A 254 8.20 8.54 -7.75
C SER A 254 6.79 9.07 -7.49
N LEU A 255 5.75 8.27 -7.71
CA LEU A 255 4.36 8.67 -7.47
C LEU A 255 4.10 8.91 -5.97
N LEU A 256 4.60 8.03 -5.09
CA LEU A 256 4.47 8.17 -3.64
C LEU A 256 5.33 9.29 -3.03
N SER A 257 6.21 9.92 -3.82
CA SER A 257 6.85 11.18 -3.42
C SER A 257 5.91 12.39 -3.52
N GLY A 258 4.85 12.28 -4.34
CA GLY A 258 3.93 13.36 -4.72
C GLY A 258 4.50 14.42 -5.65
N ALA A 259 5.64 14.15 -6.27
CA ALA A 259 6.10 14.95 -7.41
C ALA A 259 5.23 14.68 -8.64
N MET A 260 5.22 15.60 -9.60
CA MET A 260 4.68 15.28 -10.93
C MET A 260 5.60 14.26 -11.61
N VAL A 261 5.06 13.11 -12.03
CA VAL A 261 5.84 12.08 -12.70
C VAL A 261 5.67 12.15 -14.21
N MET A 262 6.78 12.23 -14.93
CA MET A 262 6.86 12.03 -16.38
C MET A 262 7.42 10.64 -16.67
N VAL A 263 6.71 9.84 -17.46
CA VAL A 263 7.09 8.45 -17.81
C VAL A 263 6.70 8.14 -19.25
N ASP A 264 7.36 7.20 -19.91
CA ASP A 264 6.91 6.71 -21.21
C ASP A 264 5.61 5.89 -21.08
N ARG A 265 4.89 5.73 -22.20
CA ARG A 265 3.65 4.94 -22.21
C ARG A 265 3.90 3.50 -21.76
N MET A 266 3.02 3.02 -20.89
CA MET A 266 2.96 1.63 -20.44
C MET A 266 1.81 0.91 -21.17
N ALA A 267 1.96 -0.39 -21.40
CA ALA A 267 0.91 -1.33 -21.77
C ALA A 267 0.09 -1.82 -20.57
N ILE A 268 0.66 -1.86 -19.35
CA ILE A 268 -0.02 -2.24 -18.09
C ILE A 268 -1.40 -1.56 -17.90
N PRO A 269 -1.59 -0.26 -18.19
CA PRO A 269 -2.88 0.40 -18.03
C PRO A 269 -4.05 -0.25 -18.77
N GLU A 270 -3.82 -1.08 -19.79
CA GLU A 270 -4.91 -1.76 -20.51
C GLU A 270 -5.59 -2.87 -19.68
N PHE A 271 -4.90 -3.44 -18.69
CA PHE A 271 -5.43 -4.52 -17.86
C PHE A 271 -5.32 -4.25 -16.35
N MET A 272 -4.72 -3.12 -15.95
CA MET A 272 -4.65 -2.72 -14.55
C MET A 272 -6.00 -2.15 -14.07
N PRO A 273 -6.58 -2.67 -12.98
CA PRO A 273 -7.72 -2.02 -12.33
C PRO A 273 -7.36 -0.58 -11.97
N HIS A 274 -8.22 0.39 -12.27
CA HIS A 274 -7.96 1.83 -12.05
C HIS A 274 -6.71 2.34 -12.79
N PRO A 275 -6.71 2.41 -14.14
CA PRO A 275 -5.53 2.84 -14.87
C PRO A 275 -5.19 4.32 -14.63
N PHE A 276 -3.89 4.64 -14.68
CA PHE A 276 -3.44 6.03 -14.64
C PHE A 276 -3.92 6.80 -15.88
N ILE A 277 -4.28 8.08 -15.67
CA ILE A 277 -4.79 8.95 -16.73
C ILE A 277 -3.75 10.05 -17.01
N HIS A 278 -3.36 10.17 -18.28
CA HIS A 278 -2.45 11.20 -18.78
C HIS A 278 -2.89 12.61 -18.36
N LYS A 279 -1.96 13.43 -17.87
CA LYS A 279 -2.18 14.80 -17.36
C LYS A 279 -3.17 14.91 -16.20
N LYS A 280 -3.54 13.78 -15.58
CA LYS A 280 -4.36 13.75 -14.38
C LYS A 280 -3.59 13.16 -13.21
N HIS A 281 -3.00 11.98 -13.39
CA HIS A 281 -2.23 11.30 -12.34
C HIS A 281 -0.72 11.35 -12.62
N LEU A 282 -0.35 11.38 -13.90
CA LEU A 282 1.03 11.45 -14.38
C LEU A 282 1.06 11.95 -15.83
N VAL A 283 2.24 12.23 -16.36
CA VAL A 283 2.43 12.74 -17.73
C VAL A 283 3.20 11.72 -18.58
N TYR A 284 2.48 11.02 -19.43
CA TYR A 284 3.09 10.23 -20.51
C TYR A 284 3.85 11.07 -21.55
N TYR A 285 4.99 10.57 -22.03
CA TYR A 285 5.69 11.06 -23.22
C TYR A 285 6.00 9.93 -24.21
N ASP A 286 6.29 10.25 -25.48
CA ASP A 286 6.80 9.27 -26.45
C ASP A 286 8.34 9.20 -26.37
N PRO A 287 8.94 8.05 -26.02
CA PRO A 287 10.39 7.93 -25.93
C PRO A 287 11.10 8.07 -27.30
N ASN A 288 10.38 8.19 -28.41
CA ASN A 288 10.93 8.43 -29.75
C ASN A 288 10.77 9.88 -30.22
N ASN A 289 10.19 10.76 -29.40
CA ASN A 289 9.94 12.16 -29.75
C ASN A 289 10.59 13.12 -28.74
N GLN A 290 11.86 13.46 -28.96
CA GLN A 290 12.60 14.37 -28.06
C GLN A 290 11.99 15.78 -28.02
N THR A 291 11.46 16.26 -29.14
CA THR A 291 10.88 17.61 -29.23
C THR A 291 9.67 17.72 -28.30
N GLU A 292 8.70 16.80 -28.42
CA GLU A 292 7.53 16.76 -27.52
C GLU A 292 7.94 16.56 -26.06
N PHE A 293 8.92 15.69 -25.80
CA PHE A 293 9.47 15.50 -24.45
C PHE A 293 9.97 16.82 -23.84
N ASN A 294 10.74 17.60 -24.60
CA ASN A 294 11.25 18.89 -24.17
C ASN A 294 10.14 19.94 -24.02
N GLU A 295 9.14 19.94 -24.91
CA GLU A 295 7.97 20.84 -24.82
C GLU A 295 7.14 20.57 -23.56
N LEU A 296 6.95 19.29 -23.20
CA LEU A 296 6.27 18.91 -21.96
C LEU A 296 7.06 19.37 -20.73
N LEU A 297 8.37 19.13 -20.70
CA LEU A 297 9.22 19.59 -19.58
C LEU A 297 9.20 21.11 -19.45
N ASP A 298 9.39 21.85 -20.54
CA ASP A 298 9.36 23.31 -20.55
C ASP A 298 8.03 23.85 -20.03
N TYR A 299 6.92 23.27 -20.50
CA TYR A 299 5.59 23.65 -20.06
C TYR A 299 5.44 23.48 -18.54
N TYR A 300 5.77 22.31 -17.99
CA TYR A 300 5.53 22.04 -16.57
C TYR A 300 6.53 22.73 -15.62
N VAL A 301 7.76 23.01 -16.07
CA VAL A 301 8.67 23.89 -15.33
C VAL A 301 8.08 25.29 -15.18
N LYS A 302 7.42 25.81 -16.22
CA LYS A 302 6.78 27.14 -16.20
C LYS A 302 5.41 27.16 -15.53
N ASN A 303 4.75 26.00 -15.41
CA ASN A 303 3.40 25.85 -14.84
C ASN A 303 3.43 24.98 -13.57
N GLU A 304 4.25 25.37 -12.59
CA GLU A 304 4.49 24.60 -11.37
C GLU A 304 3.21 24.26 -10.60
N ALA A 305 2.23 25.17 -10.52
CA ALA A 305 0.97 24.91 -9.82
C ALA A 305 0.17 23.76 -10.47
N GLU A 306 0.18 23.66 -11.80
CA GLU A 306 -0.46 22.55 -12.52
C GLU A 306 0.30 21.25 -12.31
N ALA A 307 1.64 21.29 -12.42
CA ALA A 307 2.48 20.13 -12.11
C ALA A 307 2.24 19.60 -10.69
N ARG A 308 2.20 20.49 -9.69
CA ARG A 308 1.90 20.14 -8.29
C ARG A 308 0.55 19.45 -8.18
N LYS A 309 -0.50 19.98 -8.81
CA LYS A 309 -1.84 19.39 -8.82
C LYS A 309 -1.85 17.97 -9.42
N ILE A 310 -1.12 17.75 -10.51
CA ILE A 310 -0.99 16.42 -11.13
C ILE A 310 -0.23 15.47 -10.20
N GLY A 311 0.86 15.92 -9.58
CA GLY A 311 1.64 15.13 -8.62
C GLY A 311 0.83 14.70 -7.39
N GLU A 312 0.09 15.63 -6.79
CA GLU A 312 -0.82 15.35 -5.66
C GLU A 312 -1.93 14.37 -6.06
N ALA A 313 -2.52 14.54 -7.25
CA ALA A 313 -3.53 13.63 -7.77
C ALA A 313 -2.97 12.22 -8.02
N GLY A 314 -1.76 12.11 -8.58
CA GLY A 314 -1.06 10.83 -8.76
C GLY A 314 -0.76 10.14 -7.44
N TYR A 315 -0.25 10.89 -6.46
CA TYR A 315 0.03 10.40 -5.12
C TYR A 315 -1.21 9.83 -4.43
N ASN A 316 -2.30 10.59 -4.37
CA ASN A 316 -3.55 10.14 -3.74
C ASN A 316 -4.13 8.93 -4.48
N PHE A 317 -4.06 8.92 -5.82
CA PHE A 317 -4.54 7.81 -6.61
C PHE A 317 -3.79 6.50 -6.32
N VAL A 318 -2.48 6.56 -6.06
CA VAL A 318 -1.71 5.39 -5.62
C VAL A 318 -2.14 4.95 -4.22
N LEU A 319 -2.30 5.89 -3.28
CA LEU A 319 -2.74 5.57 -1.92
C LEU A 319 -4.12 4.90 -1.87
N ASP A 320 -5.02 5.28 -2.79
CA ASP A 320 -6.40 4.82 -2.80
C ASP A 320 -6.60 3.47 -3.53
N HIS A 321 -5.70 3.10 -4.46
CA HIS A 321 -5.95 2.01 -5.41
C HIS A 321 -4.76 1.10 -5.74
N HIS A 322 -3.54 1.49 -5.36
CA HIS A 322 -2.33 0.81 -5.79
C HIS A 322 -1.31 0.64 -4.65
N MET A 323 -1.77 0.63 -3.40
CA MET A 323 -0.95 0.22 -2.28
C MET A 323 -0.86 -1.31 -2.23
N THR A 324 0.14 -1.83 -1.53
CA THR A 324 0.27 -3.28 -1.30
C THR A 324 -0.98 -3.88 -0.64
N SER A 325 -1.72 -3.11 0.15
CA SER A 325 -2.99 -3.54 0.75
C SER A 325 -4.16 -3.69 -0.23
N ASP A 326 -4.03 -3.14 -1.44
CA ASP A 326 -5.06 -3.19 -2.49
C ASP A 326 -4.84 -4.38 -3.46
N ARG A 327 -3.91 -5.29 -3.11
CA ARG A 327 -3.45 -6.42 -3.93
C ARG A 327 -3.63 -7.73 -3.17
#